data_AF-A0A2H9RP87-F1
#
_entry.id   AF-A0A2H9RP87-F1
#
_cell.length_a   1.000
_cell.length_b   1.000
_cell.length_c   1.000
_cell.angle_alpha   90.00
_cell.angle_beta   90.00
_cell.angle_gamma   90.00
#
_symmetry.space_group_name_H-M   'P 1'
#
loop_
_entity.id
_entity.type
_entity.pdbx_description
1 polymer ?
#
loop_
_entity_poly.entity_id
_entity_poly.type
_entity_poly.pdbx_seq_one_letter_code
_entity_poly.pdbx_strand_id
1 'polypeptide(L)'
;MKFLLVFSLLFLVGFAYAQTPFRDTSGLTLNGIEWCEENYQLYTFIGNDFFEHHKHSIESRLCGNLYNDDLWFYSGSDRYQKLIEQSRMYYNLEIQESMEEAKKGIVDTKSVNIEEIPQEIAQQQKELTKLNEEPVIESESNEIDIDTQLVEKTKTNNSEGGGCLIATATYGTEMAPQVQMLREI
;
A
#
# COMPACT_ATOMS: atom_id res chain seq x y z
N MET A 1 -45.10 -42.54 -23.20
CA MET A 1 -44.23 -41.36 -23.36
C MET A 1 -43.63 -41.05 -22.00
N LYS A 2 -42.31 -41.26 -21.82
CA LYS A 2 -41.60 -40.98 -20.55
C LYS A 2 -40.80 -39.69 -20.75
N PHE A 3 -41.22 -38.60 -20.13
CA PHE A 3 -40.45 -37.36 -20.10
C PHE A 3 -39.40 -37.48 -18.99
N LEU A 4 -38.13 -37.60 -19.39
CA LEU A 4 -36.98 -37.47 -18.51
C LEU A 4 -36.70 -35.98 -18.33
N LEU A 5 -37.05 -35.42 -17.17
CA LEU A 5 -36.64 -34.09 -16.74
C LEU A 5 -35.18 -34.16 -16.27
N VAL A 6 -34.25 -33.67 -17.09
CA VAL A 6 -32.85 -33.48 -16.71
C VAL A 6 -32.75 -32.13 -16.01
N PHE A 7 -32.65 -32.13 -14.68
CA PHE A 7 -32.38 -30.94 -13.90
C PHE A 7 -30.89 -30.58 -14.08
N SER A 8 -30.62 -29.60 -14.93
CA SER A 8 -29.26 -29.05 -15.11
C SER A 8 -28.89 -28.27 -13.85
N LEU A 9 -28.03 -28.86 -13.01
CA LEU A 9 -27.48 -28.24 -11.82
C LEU A 9 -26.41 -27.23 -12.28
N LEU A 10 -26.83 -25.99 -12.50
CA LEU A 10 -25.95 -24.85 -12.76
C LEU A 10 -25.18 -24.54 -11.46
N PHE A 11 -23.96 -25.05 -11.34
CA PHE A 11 -23.02 -24.65 -10.30
C PHE A 11 -22.63 -23.18 -10.55
N LEU A 12 -23.24 -22.27 -9.79
CA LEU A 12 -22.75 -20.89 -9.65
C LEU A 12 -21.44 -20.94 -8.85
N VAL A 13 -20.33 -21.06 -9.56
CA VAL A 13 -19.00 -20.89 -8.95
C VAL A 13 -18.84 -19.39 -8.72
N GLY A 14 -19.09 -18.95 -7.50
CA GLY A 14 -18.78 -17.58 -7.09
C GLY A 14 -17.27 -17.40 -7.08
N PHE A 15 -16.75 -16.55 -7.97
CA PHE A 15 -15.35 -16.11 -7.88
C PHE A 15 -15.24 -15.17 -6.67
N ALA A 16 -14.74 -15.69 -5.55
CA ALA A 16 -14.30 -14.85 -4.44
C ALA A 16 -13.00 -14.16 -4.88
N TYR A 17 -13.07 -12.87 -5.19
CA TYR A 17 -11.88 -12.07 -5.48
C TYR A 17 -11.07 -11.90 -4.18
N ALA A 18 -9.86 -12.43 -4.15
CA ALA A 18 -8.91 -12.15 -3.09
C ALA A 18 -8.60 -10.65 -3.10
N GLN A 19 -8.98 -9.92 -2.05
CA GLN A 19 -8.65 -8.52 -1.91
C GLN A 19 -7.18 -8.40 -1.50
N THR A 20 -6.40 -7.64 -2.25
CA THR A 20 -5.00 -7.35 -1.96
C THR A 20 -4.86 -6.49 -0.69
N PRO A 21 -3.74 -6.59 0.05
CA PRO A 21 -3.50 -5.78 1.25
C PRO A 21 -3.46 -4.27 0.96
N PHE A 22 -3.28 -3.90 -0.31
CA PHE A 22 -3.46 -2.53 -0.83
C PHE A 22 -4.67 -2.45 -1.78
N ARG A 23 -5.44 -1.36 -1.70
CA ARG A 23 -6.34 -0.89 -2.78
C ARG A 23 -5.66 0.29 -3.48
N ASP A 24 -6.27 0.80 -4.55
CA ASP A 24 -5.84 1.97 -5.34
C ASP A 24 -5.62 3.28 -4.54
N THR A 25 -5.65 3.25 -3.20
CA THR A 25 -5.61 4.42 -2.30
C THR A 25 -4.29 4.62 -1.53
N SER A 26 -3.16 4.09 -1.99
CA SER A 26 -1.83 4.47 -1.45
C SER A 26 -1.71 4.29 0.09
N GLY A 27 -2.09 3.12 0.62
CA GLY A 27 -2.02 2.77 2.04
C GLY A 27 -2.66 1.41 2.36
N LEU A 28 -2.58 0.95 3.62
CA LEU A 28 -3.09 -0.36 4.04
C LEU A 28 -4.62 -0.41 3.98
N THR A 29 -5.14 -1.57 3.58
CA THR A 29 -6.57 -1.91 3.70
C THR A 29 -6.90 -2.44 5.09
N LEU A 30 -8.17 -2.74 5.36
CA LEU A 30 -8.59 -3.46 6.56
C LEU A 30 -7.79 -4.76 6.74
N ASN A 31 -7.72 -5.60 5.71
CA ASN A 31 -6.94 -6.84 5.71
C ASN A 31 -5.45 -6.58 5.96
N GLY A 32 -4.93 -5.44 5.49
CA GLY A 32 -3.56 -5.02 5.77
C GLY A 32 -3.32 -4.69 7.25
N ILE A 33 -4.27 -4.02 7.90
CA ILE A 33 -4.20 -3.76 9.36
C ILE A 33 -4.34 -5.05 10.15
N GLU A 34 -5.28 -5.94 9.78
CA GLU A 34 -5.42 -7.26 10.40
C GLU A 34 -4.11 -8.06 10.28
N TRP A 35 -3.48 -8.04 9.10
CA TRP A 35 -2.17 -8.65 8.91
C TRP A 35 -1.09 -8.05 9.83
N CYS A 36 -1.08 -6.74 10.06
CA CYS A 36 -0.20 -6.14 11.06
C CYS A 36 -0.51 -6.68 12.47
N GLU A 37 -1.78 -6.80 12.86
CA GLU A 37 -2.13 -7.32 14.19
C GLU A 37 -1.67 -8.76 14.41
N GLU A 38 -1.87 -9.63 13.41
CA GLU A 38 -1.43 -11.02 13.43
C GLU A 38 0.10 -11.15 13.58
N ASN A 39 0.84 -10.17 13.06
CA ASN A 39 2.30 -10.17 13.03
C ASN A 39 2.94 -9.32 14.12
N TYR A 40 2.16 -8.61 14.94
CA TYR A 40 2.70 -7.72 15.96
C TYR A 40 3.52 -8.46 17.02
N GLN A 41 3.06 -9.63 17.47
CA GLN A 41 3.82 -10.45 18.43
C GLN A 41 5.17 -10.89 17.85
N LEU A 42 5.19 -11.27 16.57
CA LEU A 42 6.42 -11.62 15.88
C LEU A 42 7.37 -10.42 15.84
N TYR A 43 6.88 -9.23 15.45
CA TYR A 43 7.66 -7.99 15.48
C TYR A 43 8.26 -7.71 16.86
N THR A 44 7.48 -7.83 17.94
CA THR A 44 8.00 -7.60 19.30
C THR A 44 9.06 -8.61 19.73
N PHE A 45 9.06 -9.81 19.13
CA PHE A 45 10.01 -10.87 19.44
C PHE A 45 11.32 -10.75 18.66
N ILE A 46 11.25 -10.42 17.37
CA ILE A 46 12.44 -10.39 16.48
C ILE A 46 12.93 -8.98 16.14
N GLY A 47 12.19 -7.93 16.51
CA GLY A 47 12.58 -6.54 16.28
C GLY A 47 12.86 -6.28 14.80
N ASN A 48 14.02 -5.69 14.50
CA ASN A 48 14.40 -5.30 13.13
C ASN A 48 14.51 -6.47 12.14
N ASP A 49 14.75 -7.70 12.62
CA ASP A 49 14.79 -8.89 11.75
C ASP A 49 13.41 -9.19 11.13
N PHE A 50 12.36 -8.53 11.62
CA PHE A 50 10.99 -8.59 11.08
C PHE A 50 10.92 -8.18 9.61
N PHE A 51 11.66 -7.15 9.22
CA PHE A 51 11.64 -6.65 7.85
C PHE A 51 12.29 -7.64 6.89
N GLU A 52 13.43 -8.21 7.29
CA GLU A 52 14.12 -9.28 6.54
C GLU A 52 13.27 -10.56 6.42
N HIS A 53 12.58 -10.91 7.51
CA HIS A 53 11.64 -12.04 7.53
C HIS A 53 10.55 -11.86 6.47
N HIS A 54 10.02 -10.65 6.34
CA HIS A 54 8.98 -10.28 5.39
C HIS A 54 9.51 -9.68 4.08
N LYS A 55 10.79 -9.87 3.76
CA LYS A 55 11.41 -9.46 2.49
C LYS A 55 11.28 -7.97 2.17
N HIS A 56 11.31 -7.14 3.22
CA HIS A 56 11.14 -5.70 3.14
C HIS A 56 9.90 -5.30 2.35
N SER A 57 8.83 -6.10 2.45
CA SER A 57 7.58 -5.76 1.81
C SER A 57 7.09 -4.41 2.34
N ILE A 58 6.41 -3.65 1.48
CA ILE A 58 5.88 -2.35 1.88
C ILE A 58 4.89 -2.51 3.05
N GLU A 59 4.13 -3.60 3.13
CA GLU A 59 3.28 -3.92 4.27
C GLU A 59 4.09 -4.03 5.56
N SER A 60 5.20 -4.77 5.54
CA SER A 60 6.04 -4.95 6.72
C SER A 60 6.64 -3.63 7.21
N ARG A 61 7.08 -2.76 6.27
CA ARG A 61 7.61 -1.42 6.58
C ARG A 61 6.52 -0.52 7.18
N LEU A 62 5.33 -0.50 6.57
CA LEU A 62 4.19 0.26 7.08
C LEU A 62 3.69 -0.22 8.44
N CYS A 63 3.60 -1.54 8.64
CA CYS A 63 3.27 -2.09 9.94
C CYS A 63 4.33 -1.71 10.98
N GLY A 64 5.63 -1.74 10.61
CA GLY A 64 6.71 -1.25 11.48
C GLY A 64 6.51 0.20 11.91
N ASN A 65 6.14 1.09 10.99
CA ASN A 65 5.81 2.48 11.33
C ASN A 65 4.61 2.57 12.27
N LEU A 66 3.54 1.82 11.98
CA LEU A 66 2.36 1.78 12.83
C LEU A 66 2.68 1.23 14.23
N TYR A 67 3.48 0.18 14.38
CA TYR A 67 3.83 -0.40 15.69
C TYR A 67 4.58 0.57 16.60
N ASN A 68 5.34 1.50 16.00
CA ASN A 68 6.08 2.53 16.71
C ASN A 68 5.26 3.82 16.89
N ASP A 69 4.02 3.87 16.40
CA ASP A 69 3.09 4.98 16.56
C ASP A 69 2.22 4.75 17.81
N ASP A 70 2.01 5.80 18.61
CA ASP A 70 1.11 5.77 19.78
C ASP A 70 -0.32 5.33 19.40
N LEU A 71 -0.75 5.61 18.17
CA LEU A 71 -2.04 5.21 17.62
C LEU A 71 -2.23 3.68 17.60
N TRP A 72 -1.16 2.90 17.60
CA TRP A 72 -1.24 1.42 17.59
C TRP A 72 -2.05 0.86 18.77
N PHE A 73 -1.87 1.46 19.95
CA PHE A 73 -2.49 1.04 21.20
C PHE A 73 -3.87 1.66 21.43
N TYR A 74 -4.32 2.55 20.54
CA TYR A 74 -5.66 3.11 20.60
C TYR A 74 -6.70 1.99 20.45
N SER A 75 -7.76 2.01 21.25
CA SER A 75 -8.77 0.93 21.31
C SER A 75 -10.21 1.42 21.12
N GLY A 76 -10.40 2.60 20.51
CA GLY A 76 -11.73 3.11 20.18
C GLY A 76 -12.41 2.34 19.05
N SER A 77 -13.71 2.55 18.86
CA SER A 77 -14.50 1.86 17.82
C SER A 77 -14.04 2.21 16.39
N ASP A 78 -13.44 3.37 16.21
CA ASP A 78 -12.90 3.88 14.94
C ASP A 78 -11.41 3.52 14.73
N ARG A 79 -10.84 2.65 15.57
CA ARG A 79 -9.41 2.28 15.53
C ARG A 79 -8.94 1.88 14.14
N TYR A 80 -9.62 0.94 13.48
CA TYR A 80 -9.21 0.47 12.16
C TYR A 80 -9.23 1.60 11.12
N GLN A 81 -10.18 2.52 11.18
CA GLN A 81 -10.22 3.67 10.27
C GLN A 81 -9.02 4.58 10.51
N LYS A 82 -8.73 4.92 11.77
CA LYS A 82 -7.57 5.75 12.12
C LYS A 82 -6.25 5.10 11.67
N LEU A 83 -6.08 3.80 11.88
CA LEU A 83 -4.87 3.09 11.46
C LEU A 83 -4.73 3.02 9.93
N ILE A 84 -5.85 2.80 9.22
CA ILE A 84 -5.86 2.85 7.75
C ILE A 84 -5.45 4.23 7.26
N GLU A 85 -6.02 5.31 7.82
CA GLU A 85 -5.68 6.68 7.47
C GLU A 85 -4.22 7.00 7.76
N GLN A 86 -3.73 6.62 8.95
CA GLN A 86 -2.33 6.81 9.34
C GLN A 86 -1.38 6.02 8.42
N SER A 87 -1.75 4.80 8.01
CA SER A 87 -0.94 4.02 7.08
C SER A 87 -0.77 4.68 5.72
N ARG A 88 -1.76 5.48 5.27
CA ARG A 88 -1.65 6.24 4.01
C ARG A 88 -0.60 7.33 4.12
N MET A 89 -0.52 7.99 5.28
CA MET A 89 0.55 8.95 5.54
C MET A 89 1.91 8.26 5.49
N TYR A 90 2.08 7.14 6.20
CA TYR A 90 3.34 6.39 6.18
C TYR A 90 3.69 5.90 4.78
N TYR A 91 2.73 5.43 4.00
CA TYR A 91 2.97 5.06 2.61
C TYR A 91 3.53 6.20 1.79
N ASN A 92 2.93 7.40 1.89
CA ASN A 92 3.43 8.55 1.15
C ASN A 92 4.87 8.91 1.55
N LEU A 93 5.19 8.81 2.84
CA LEU A 93 6.53 9.03 3.36
C LEU A 93 7.55 8.02 2.82
N GLU A 94 7.20 6.74 2.86
CA GLU A 94 8.02 5.64 2.34
C GLU A 94 8.35 5.85 0.85
N ILE A 95 7.36 6.30 0.07
CA ILE A 95 7.56 6.61 -1.34
C ILE A 95 8.46 7.83 -1.53
N GLN A 96 8.26 8.92 -0.77
CA GLN A 96 9.11 10.11 -0.88
C GLN A 96 10.56 9.81 -0.51
N GLU A 97 10.80 9.10 0.59
CA GLU A 97 12.14 8.67 1.01
C GLU A 97 12.80 7.82 -0.07
N SER A 98 12.09 6.80 -0.57
CA SER A 98 12.59 5.93 -1.65
C SER A 98 12.95 6.74 -2.92
N MET A 99 12.17 7.78 -3.26
CA MET A 99 12.47 8.67 -4.38
C MET A 99 13.74 9.50 -4.16
N GLU A 100 14.02 9.91 -2.92
CA GLU A 100 15.26 10.64 -2.60
C GLU A 100 16.48 9.73 -2.57
N GLU A 101 16.35 8.54 -2.01
CA GLU A 101 17.39 7.52 -2.00
C GLU A 101 17.79 7.11 -3.41
N ALA A 102 16.81 6.90 -4.29
CA ALA A 102 17.04 6.59 -5.69
C ALA A 102 17.85 7.68 -6.40
N LYS A 103 17.63 8.97 -6.08
CA LYS A 103 18.44 10.08 -6.62
C LYS A 103 19.89 10.03 -6.12
N LYS A 104 20.11 9.54 -4.90
CA LYS A 104 21.43 9.40 -4.27
C LYS A 104 22.11 8.05 -4.59
N GLY A 105 21.39 7.10 -5.19
CA GLY A 105 21.87 5.74 -5.45
C GLY A 105 21.98 4.89 -4.18
N ILE A 106 21.17 5.19 -3.17
CA ILE A 106 21.10 4.45 -1.91
C ILE A 106 19.92 3.48 -2.00
N VAL A 107 20.05 2.31 -1.36
CA VAL A 107 18.94 1.39 -1.13
C VAL A 107 18.83 1.23 0.37
N ASP A 108 17.85 1.89 0.99
CA ASP A 108 17.46 1.59 2.37
C ASP A 108 16.37 0.52 2.40
N THR A 109 16.46 -0.35 3.40
CA THR A 109 15.55 -1.47 3.62
C THR A 109 14.81 -1.36 4.95
N LYS A 110 15.08 -0.30 5.73
CA LYS A 110 14.43 -0.01 7.01
C LYS A 110 13.11 0.72 6.80
N SER A 111 12.23 0.72 7.80
CA SER A 111 11.02 1.53 7.77
C SER A 111 11.35 3.02 7.99
N VAL A 112 10.52 3.91 7.46
CA VAL A 112 10.65 5.36 7.61
C VAL A 112 10.86 5.75 9.07
N ASN A 113 11.94 6.47 9.36
CA ASN A 113 12.15 7.08 10.68
C ASN A 113 11.45 8.45 10.75
N ILE A 114 10.35 8.53 11.49
CA ILE A 114 9.52 9.75 11.61
C ILE A 114 10.29 10.92 12.23
N GLU A 115 11.25 10.63 13.11
CA GLU A 115 12.06 11.65 13.78
C GLU A 115 13.01 12.40 12.82
N GLU A 116 13.31 11.80 11.66
CA GLU A 116 14.22 12.36 10.65
C GLU A 116 13.48 13.06 9.48
N ILE A 117 12.14 13.05 9.49
CA ILE A 117 11.32 13.63 8.43
C ILE A 117 11.30 15.17 8.52
N PRO A 118 11.37 15.90 7.39
CA PRO A 118 11.24 17.35 7.37
C PRO A 118 10.01 17.85 8.16
N GLN A 119 10.21 18.93 8.92
CA GLN A 119 9.24 19.52 9.87
C GLN A 119 7.85 19.81 9.29
N GLU A 120 7.75 19.95 7.96
CA GLU A 120 6.51 20.22 7.24
C GLU A 120 5.51 19.05 7.30
N ILE A 121 6.00 17.80 7.42
CA ILE A 121 5.14 16.61 7.53
C ILE A 121 4.75 16.32 8.99
N ALA A 122 5.65 16.59 9.94
CA ALA A 122 5.31 16.59 11.37
C ALA A 122 4.20 17.60 11.70
N GLN A 123 4.13 18.70 10.93
CA GLN A 123 3.06 19.69 11.07
C GLN A 123 1.72 19.18 10.52
N GLN A 124 1.72 18.42 9.41
CA GLN A 124 0.53 17.73 8.91
C GLN A 124 0.03 16.66 9.89
N GLN A 125 0.93 15.90 10.51
CA GLN A 125 0.60 14.95 11.60
C GLN A 125 -0.13 15.63 12.75
N LYS A 126 0.37 16.78 13.20
CA LYS A 126 -0.20 17.57 14.30
C LYS A 126 -1.55 18.20 13.96
N GLU A 127 -1.79 18.49 12.68
CA GLU A 127 -3.07 19.02 12.19
C GLU A 127 -4.13 17.92 12.10
N LEU A 128 -3.75 16.71 11.66
CA LEU A 128 -4.59 15.50 11.68
C LEU A 128 -4.96 15.07 13.10
N THR A 129 -4.04 15.21 14.07
CA THR A 129 -4.38 14.92 15.49
C THR A 129 -5.42 15.89 16.04
N LYS A 130 -5.37 17.16 15.63
CA LYS A 130 -6.33 18.21 16.06
C LYS A 130 -7.71 18.07 15.43
N LEU A 131 -7.80 17.52 14.22
CA LEU A 131 -9.07 17.28 13.53
C LEU A 131 -9.89 16.13 14.15
N ASN A 132 -9.25 15.28 14.97
CA ASN A 132 -9.86 14.11 15.59
C ASN A 132 -10.50 14.37 16.97
N GLU A 133 -10.46 15.61 17.49
CA GLU A 133 -10.95 15.96 18.84
C GLU A 133 -12.27 16.76 18.88
N GLU A 134 -13.01 16.94 17.78
CA GLU A 134 -14.35 17.56 17.83
C GLU A 134 -15.41 16.83 16.97
N PRO A 135 -16.71 16.94 17.33
CA PRO A 135 -17.70 15.88 17.16
C PRO A 135 -18.21 15.71 15.72
N VAL A 136 -18.45 14.44 15.41
CA VAL A 136 -19.09 13.90 14.18
C VAL A 136 -20.34 14.70 13.77
N ILE A 137 -20.34 15.22 12.55
CA ILE A 137 -21.56 15.50 11.78
C ILE A 137 -21.35 15.02 10.33
N GLU A 138 -22.29 14.21 9.87
CA GLU A 138 -22.32 13.53 8.57
C GLU A 138 -22.42 14.49 7.37
N SER A 139 -21.89 14.01 6.24
CA SER A 139 -22.57 13.85 4.95
C SER A 139 -21.94 14.52 3.72
N GLU A 140 -21.98 13.69 2.67
CA GLU A 140 -22.11 13.97 1.24
C GLU A 140 -20.87 14.18 0.34
N SER A 141 -20.91 13.31 -0.67
CA SER A 141 -20.08 13.13 -1.85
C SER A 141 -19.87 14.39 -2.69
N ASN A 142 -18.71 14.50 -3.35
CA ASN A 142 -18.64 14.96 -4.73
C ASN A 142 -17.34 14.47 -5.41
N GLU A 143 -17.51 13.91 -6.60
CA GLU A 143 -16.46 13.49 -7.55
C GLU A 143 -15.66 14.70 -8.04
N ILE A 144 -14.33 14.54 -8.21
CA ILE A 144 -13.50 15.47 -8.97
C ILE A 144 -12.65 14.67 -9.96
N ASP A 145 -13.02 14.83 -11.22
CA ASP A 145 -12.35 14.43 -12.45
C ASP A 145 -11.04 15.23 -12.62
N ILE A 146 -9.91 14.55 -12.84
CA ILE A 146 -8.62 15.18 -13.17
C ILE A 146 -7.99 14.44 -14.36
N ASP A 147 -8.27 14.98 -15.54
CA ASP A 147 -7.58 14.75 -16.81
C ASP A 147 -6.07 14.99 -16.65
N THR A 148 -5.25 13.98 -16.95
CA THR A 148 -3.78 14.09 -16.92
C THR A 148 -3.20 13.74 -18.29
N GLN A 149 -2.79 14.77 -19.02
CA GLN A 149 -1.96 14.67 -20.22
C GLN A 149 -0.56 14.14 -19.86
N LEU A 150 -0.24 12.95 -20.35
CA LEU A 150 1.08 12.32 -20.20
C LEU A 150 2.03 12.80 -21.30
N VAL A 151 3.08 13.54 -20.92
CA VAL A 151 4.21 13.89 -21.78
C VAL A 151 5.23 12.75 -21.74
N GLU A 152 5.38 12.09 -22.89
CA GLU A 152 6.34 11.04 -23.17
C GLU A 152 7.79 11.55 -23.07
N LYS A 153 8.62 10.94 -22.21
CA LYS A 153 10.06 11.17 -22.19
C LYS A 153 10.82 9.86 -22.09
N THR A 154 11.09 9.28 -23.26
CA THR A 154 12.05 8.20 -23.44
C THR A 154 13.45 8.68 -23.06
N LYS A 155 14.07 8.04 -22.05
CA LYS A 155 15.51 8.12 -21.80
C LYS A 155 16.05 6.70 -21.63
N THR A 156 16.68 6.21 -22.69
CA THR A 156 17.54 5.02 -22.67
C THR A 156 18.90 5.43 -22.11
N ASN A 157 19.19 5.06 -20.86
CA ASN A 157 20.52 5.20 -20.29
C ASN A 157 21.07 3.80 -19.97
N ASN A 158 21.98 3.34 -20.83
CA ASN A 158 22.88 2.21 -20.55
C ASN A 158 23.78 2.58 -19.37
N SER A 159 23.54 1.97 -18.22
CA SER A 159 24.43 1.97 -17.06
C SER A 159 24.39 0.56 -16.47
N GLU A 160 25.55 -0.02 -16.17
CA GLU A 160 25.75 -1.38 -15.63
C GLU A 160 25.28 -1.53 -14.16
N GLY A 161 24.14 -0.93 -13.83
CA GLY A 161 23.46 -1.02 -12.53
C GLY A 161 21.95 -1.01 -12.75
N GLY A 162 21.24 -1.90 -12.04
CA GLY A 162 19.81 -2.18 -12.25
C GLY A 162 18.96 -0.92 -12.31
N GLY A 163 18.46 -0.60 -13.50
CA GLY A 163 17.55 0.51 -13.75
C GLY A 163 16.08 0.09 -13.68
N CYS A 164 15.18 1.07 -13.57
CA CYS A 164 13.75 0.84 -13.67
C CYS A 164 13.35 0.59 -15.14
N LEU A 165 12.76 -0.58 -15.41
CA LEU A 165 12.22 -0.95 -16.72
C LEU A 165 10.71 -0.69 -16.73
N ILE A 166 10.23 0.03 -17.73
CA ILE A 166 8.82 0.40 -17.87
C ILE A 166 8.20 -0.44 -19.00
N ALA A 167 7.15 -1.20 -18.69
CA ALA A 167 6.29 -1.83 -19.68
C ALA A 167 5.07 -0.94 -19.98
N THR A 168 4.64 -0.85 -21.24
CA THR A 168 3.48 -0.06 -21.66
C THR A 168 2.66 -0.86 -22.66
N ALA A 169 1.38 -1.06 -22.35
CA ALA A 169 0.44 -1.77 -23.20
C ALA A 169 -0.87 -0.99 -23.30
N THR A 170 -1.51 -1.06 -24.46
CA THR A 170 -2.84 -0.45 -24.69
C THR A 170 -3.95 -1.25 -24.00
N TYR A 171 -3.78 -2.57 -23.85
CA TYR A 171 -4.74 -3.45 -23.20
C TYR A 171 -4.10 -4.21 -22.03
N GLY A 172 -4.84 -4.37 -20.93
CA GLY A 172 -4.35 -5.07 -19.73
C GLY A 172 -3.97 -6.54 -19.99
N THR A 173 -4.61 -7.20 -20.96
CA THR A 173 -4.26 -8.56 -21.40
C THR A 173 -2.87 -8.67 -22.01
N GLU A 174 -2.34 -7.58 -22.54
CA GLU A 174 -1.02 -7.52 -23.20
C GLU A 174 0.08 -7.03 -22.24
N MET A 175 -0.28 -6.51 -21.06
CA MET A 175 0.68 -6.04 -20.06
C MET A 175 1.38 -7.20 -19.35
N ALA A 176 0.64 -8.27 -19.02
CA ALA A 176 1.18 -9.45 -18.33
C ALA A 176 2.39 -10.10 -19.06
N PRO A 177 2.34 -10.38 -20.38
CA PRO A 177 3.50 -10.94 -21.07
C PRO A 177 4.69 -9.97 -21.13
N GLN A 178 4.46 -8.66 -21.22
CA GLN A 178 5.53 -7.66 -21.23
C GLN A 178 6.25 -7.59 -19.88
N VAL A 179 5.51 -7.56 -18.78
CA VAL A 179 6.08 -7.59 -17.42
C VAL A 179 6.81 -8.90 -17.17
N GLN A 180 6.27 -10.02 -17.67
CA GLN A 180 6.92 -11.32 -17.56
C GLN A 180 8.27 -11.35 -18.29
N MET A 181 8.33 -10.83 -19.52
CA MET A 181 9.57 -10.72 -20.28
C MET A 181 10.62 -9.90 -19.53
N LEU A 182 10.24 -8.78 -18.91
CA LEU A 182 11.18 -7.95 -18.15
C LEU A 182 11.73 -8.64 -16.88
N ARG A 183 10.99 -9.57 -16.28
CA ARG A 183 11.46 -10.35 -15.11
C ARG A 183 12.48 -11.44 -15.47
N GLU A 184 12.48 -11.87 -16.73
CA GLU A 184 13.32 -12.96 -17.23
C GLU A 184 14.65 -12.49 -17.84
N ILE A 185 14.90 -11.18 -17.87
CA ILE A 185 16.12 -10.52 -18.38
C ILE A 185 17.09 -10.27 -17.22
#